data_AF-A0A7C7J2U8-F1
#
_entry.id   AF-A0A7C7J2U8-F1
#
_cell.length_a   1.000
_cell.length_b   1.000
_cell.length_c   1.000
_cell.angle_alpha   90.00
_cell.angle_beta   90.00
_cell.angle_gamma   90.00
#
_symmetry.space_group_name_H-M   'P 1'
#
loop_
_entity.id
_entity.type
_entity.pdbx_description
1 polymer ?
#
loop_
_entity_poly.entity_id
_entity_poly.type
_entity_poly.pdbx_seq_one_letter_code
_entity_poly.pdbx_strand_id
1 'polypeptide(L)'
;AISNARKFLEVQKEFGSFDAYIWQFVNGTPIVNRLRNMQDYPVTTPESDALSKDMRQRGFTFAGSTICYAHMQATGMVNDHTMDCFRRQEIIEDYELSFSSPDA
;
A
#
# COMPACT_ATOMS: atom_id res chain seq x y z
N ALA A 1 6.03 -10.41 -15.60
CA ALA A 1 6.36 -11.03 -14.30
C ALA A 1 7.87 -11.21 -14.08
N ILE A 2 8.63 -11.90 -14.96
CA ILE A 2 10.05 -12.22 -14.75
C ILE A 2 10.93 -11.00 -14.43
N SER A 3 10.77 -9.89 -15.18
CA SER A 3 11.51 -8.65 -14.91
C SER A 3 11.26 -8.12 -13.50
N ASN A 4 9.99 -8.01 -13.09
CA ASN A 4 9.61 -7.52 -11.77
C ASN A 4 10.13 -8.44 -10.66
N ALA A 5 10.15 -9.76 -10.85
CA ALA A 5 10.71 -10.70 -9.88
C ALA A 5 12.21 -10.47 -9.64
N ARG A 6 12.98 -10.13 -10.69
CA ARG A 6 14.39 -9.75 -10.54
C ARG A 6 14.54 -8.45 -9.75
N LYS A 7 13.71 -7.45 -10.05
CA LYS A 7 13.71 -6.15 -9.35
C LYS A 7 13.26 -6.25 -7.90
N PHE A 8 12.35 -7.15 -7.60
CA PHE A 8 11.96 -7.50 -6.24
C PHE A 8 13.15 -8.00 -5.42
N LEU A 9 13.97 -8.91 -5.96
CA LEU A 9 15.17 -9.40 -5.27
C LEU A 9 16.22 -8.30 -5.08
N GLU A 10 16.34 -7.36 -6.03
CA GLU A 10 17.22 -6.18 -5.88
C GLU A 10 16.74 -5.26 -4.75
N VAL A 11 15.44 -4.97 -4.69
CA VAL A 11 14.83 -4.20 -3.60
C VAL A 11 15.04 -4.88 -2.25
N GLN A 12 14.83 -6.19 -2.14
CA GLN A 12 15.08 -6.92 -0.88
C GLN A 12 16.53 -6.80 -0.42
N LYS A 13 17.51 -6.76 -1.33
CA LYS A 13 18.92 -6.57 -0.94
C LYS A 13 19.19 -5.17 -0.41
N GLU A 14 18.51 -4.15 -0.92
CA GLU A 14 18.71 -2.75 -0.53
C GLU A 14 17.95 -2.38 0.75
N PHE A 15 16.72 -2.87 0.91
CA PHE A 15 15.80 -2.51 2.00
C PHE A 15 15.63 -3.62 3.04
N GLY A 16 16.32 -4.75 2.89
CA GLY A 16 16.16 -5.94 3.73
C GLY A 16 14.95 -6.79 3.34
N SER A 17 13.79 -6.17 3.08
CA SER A 17 12.59 -6.86 2.58
C SER A 17 11.80 -5.97 1.62
N PHE A 18 10.92 -6.57 0.81
CA PHE A 18 9.99 -5.80 -0.03
C PHE A 18 8.90 -5.13 0.80
N ASP A 19 8.52 -5.75 1.92
CA ASP A 19 7.57 -5.22 2.88
C ASP A 19 8.05 -3.89 3.48
N ALA A 20 9.26 -3.88 4.07
CA ALA A 20 9.89 -2.66 4.59
C ALA A 20 10.00 -1.56 3.52
N TYR A 21 10.26 -1.95 2.27
CA TYR A 21 10.29 -1.02 1.14
C TYR A 21 8.92 -0.42 0.82
N ILE A 22 7.83 -1.20 0.71
CA ILE A 22 6.54 -0.64 0.30
C ILE A 22 5.85 0.12 1.45
N TRP A 23 6.00 -0.32 2.70
CA TRP A 23 5.31 0.30 3.83
C TRP A 23 5.85 1.69 4.18
N GLN A 24 7.08 2.03 3.76
CA GLN A 24 7.62 3.39 3.94
C GLN A 24 6.76 4.46 3.24
N PHE A 25 6.04 4.11 2.17
CA PHE A 25 5.19 5.04 1.41
C PHE A 25 3.90 5.44 2.15
N VAL A 26 3.58 4.75 3.24
CA VAL A 26 2.47 5.09 4.16
C VAL A 26 2.98 5.28 5.59
N ASN A 27 4.28 5.55 5.77
CA ASN A 27 4.93 5.72 7.07
C ASN A 27 4.70 4.55 8.03
N GLY A 28 4.59 3.32 7.51
CA GLY A 28 4.43 2.11 8.31
C GLY A 28 3.05 1.94 8.96
N THR A 29 2.07 2.79 8.66
CA THR A 29 0.70 2.67 9.23
C THR A 29 -0.35 2.77 8.13
N PRO A 30 -1.39 1.92 8.13
CA PRO A 30 -2.47 2.00 7.16
C PRO A 30 -3.14 3.39 7.12
N ILE A 31 -3.37 3.90 5.91
CA ILE A 31 -4.17 5.12 5.71
C ILE A 31 -5.64 4.72 5.71
N VAL A 32 -6.42 5.26 6.64
CA VAL A 32 -7.85 4.95 6.78
C VAL A 32 -8.71 6.09 6.24
N ASN A 33 -9.31 5.87 5.07
CA ASN A 33 -10.17 6.85 4.44
C ASN A 33 -11.62 6.78 4.97
N ARG A 34 -12.40 7.82 4.65
CA ARG A 34 -13.82 7.94 5.00
C ARG A 34 -14.65 8.06 3.72
N LEU A 35 -14.86 6.93 3.06
CA LEU A 35 -15.59 6.86 1.78
C LEU A 35 -17.05 6.49 2.01
N ARG A 36 -17.98 7.17 1.36
CA ARG A 36 -19.42 6.89 1.44
C ARG A 36 -19.95 6.36 0.12
N ASN A 37 -19.54 6.96 -0.99
CA ASN A 37 -20.07 6.69 -2.31
C ASN A 37 -18.95 6.45 -3.33
N MET A 38 -19.29 5.89 -4.49
CA MET A 38 -18.32 5.58 -5.56
C MET A 38 -17.50 6.79 -6.01
N GLN A 39 -18.05 8.01 -5.93
CA GLN A 39 -17.33 9.23 -6.34
C GLN A 39 -16.24 9.65 -5.35
N ASP A 40 -16.27 9.15 -4.12
CA ASP A 40 -15.28 9.47 -3.10
C ASP A 40 -13.95 8.72 -3.34
N TYR A 41 -13.98 7.66 -4.15
CA TYR A 41 -12.80 6.82 -4.42
C TYR A 41 -11.83 7.54 -5.37
N PRO A 42 -10.62 7.86 -4.92
CA PRO A 42 -9.61 8.41 -5.81
C PRO A 42 -9.08 7.31 -6.75
N VAL A 43 -8.70 7.70 -7.96
CA VAL A 43 -8.06 6.79 -8.94
C VAL A 43 -6.57 6.61 -8.62
N THR A 44 -5.97 7.62 -7.99
CA THR A 44 -4.57 7.68 -7.54
C THR A 44 -4.46 8.58 -6.30
N THR A 45 -3.40 8.44 -5.52
CA THR A 45 -3.06 9.33 -4.40
C THR A 45 -1.60 9.80 -4.51
N PRO A 46 -1.19 10.83 -3.74
CA PRO A 46 0.21 11.23 -3.65
C PRO A 46 1.15 10.07 -3.29
N GLU A 47 0.71 9.17 -2.41
CA GLU A 47 1.48 7.99 -1.99
C GLU A 47 1.61 6.98 -3.13
N SER A 48 0.53 6.72 -3.89
CA SER A 48 0.59 5.80 -5.03
C SER A 48 1.42 6.39 -6.19
N ASP A 49 1.39 7.71 -6.37
CA ASP A 49 2.23 8.42 -7.33
C ASP A 49 3.71 8.29 -6.96
N ALA A 50 4.04 8.46 -5.68
CA ALA A 50 5.39 8.28 -5.17
C ALA A 50 5.89 6.85 -5.34
N LEU A 51 5.08 5.86 -4.94
CA LEU A 51 5.39 4.43 -5.08
C LEU A 51 5.57 4.06 -6.56
N SER A 52 4.66 4.49 -7.44
CA SER A 52 4.75 4.23 -8.88
C SER A 52 6.01 4.82 -9.49
N LYS A 53 6.35 6.07 -9.13
CA LYS A 53 7.55 6.73 -9.62
C LYS A 53 8.81 5.95 -9.21
N ASP A 54 8.93 5.59 -7.94
CA ASP A 54 10.10 4.88 -7.43
C ASP A 54 10.22 3.47 -8.03
N MET A 55 9.13 2.69 -8.05
CA MET A 55 9.11 1.37 -8.68
C MET A 55 9.52 1.42 -10.15
N ARG A 56 9.02 2.41 -10.91
CA ARG A 56 9.39 2.58 -12.32
C ARG A 56 10.86 2.98 -12.48
N GLN A 57 11.38 3.86 -11.62
CA GLN A 57 12.81 4.21 -11.61
C GLN A 57 13.70 2.99 -11.33
N ARG A 58 13.24 2.06 -10.49
CA ARG A 58 13.90 0.79 -10.20
C ARG A 58 13.71 -0.28 -11.28
N GLY A 59 12.96 0.03 -12.35
CA GLY A 59 12.79 -0.85 -13.51
C GLY A 59 11.65 -1.87 -13.38
N PHE A 60 10.73 -1.71 -12.42
CA PHE A 60 9.47 -2.45 -12.44
C PHE A 60 8.63 -1.99 -13.63
N THR A 61 7.95 -2.93 -14.29
CA THR A 61 7.00 -2.67 -15.38
C THR A 61 5.57 -2.95 -14.91
N PHE A 62 4.58 -2.33 -15.57
CA PHE A 62 3.18 -2.39 -15.15
C PHE A 62 2.96 -1.88 -13.70
N ALA A 63 3.72 -0.86 -13.30
CA ALA A 63 3.64 -0.22 -11.99
C ALA A 63 3.21 1.25 -12.13
N GLY A 64 2.10 1.50 -12.83
CA GLY A 64 1.49 2.84 -12.92
C GLY A 64 0.75 3.20 -11.64
N SER A 65 0.56 4.49 -11.36
CA SER A 65 -0.02 4.96 -10.08
C SER A 65 -1.37 4.33 -9.74
N THR A 66 -2.28 4.17 -10.71
CA THR A 66 -3.56 3.47 -10.46
C THR A 66 -3.36 2.00 -10.07
N ILE A 67 -2.39 1.31 -10.66
CA ILE A 67 -2.05 -0.08 -10.28
C ILE A 67 -1.44 -0.11 -8.88
N CYS A 68 -0.56 0.85 -8.57
CA CYS A 68 0.02 0.99 -7.23
C CYS A 68 -1.05 1.29 -6.19
N TYR A 69 -2.02 2.18 -6.47
CA TYR A 69 -3.10 2.48 -5.54
C TYR A 69 -3.99 1.27 -5.31
N ALA A 70 -4.38 0.56 -6.38
CA ALA A 70 -5.12 -0.70 -6.26
C ALA A 70 -4.35 -1.77 -5.46
N HIS A 71 -3.02 -1.83 -5.61
CA HIS A 71 -2.18 -2.70 -4.79
C HIS A 71 -2.21 -2.29 -3.31
N MET A 72 -2.05 -1.00 -3.02
CA MET A 72 -2.10 -0.46 -1.65
C MET A 72 -3.43 -0.76 -0.96
N GLN A 73 -4.55 -0.65 -1.68
CA GLN A 73 -5.87 -1.05 -1.20
C GLN A 73 -5.93 -2.56 -0.93
N ALA A 74 -5.43 -3.38 -1.86
CA ALA A 74 -5.49 -4.84 -1.75
C ALA A 74 -4.59 -5.42 -0.64
N THR A 75 -3.47 -4.77 -0.32
CA THR A 75 -2.52 -5.22 0.71
C THR A 75 -2.74 -4.57 2.07
N GLY A 76 -3.77 -3.74 2.22
CA GLY A 76 -4.12 -3.11 3.50
C GLY A 76 -3.26 -1.90 3.87
N MET A 77 -2.39 -1.41 2.98
CA MET A 77 -1.70 -0.13 3.16
C MET A 77 -2.69 1.05 3.16
N VAL A 78 -3.82 0.88 2.47
CA VAL A 78 -4.96 1.80 2.48
C VAL A 78 -6.22 1.01 2.84
N ASN A 79 -6.97 1.48 3.83
CA ASN A 79 -8.29 0.97 4.15
C ASN A 79 -9.36 1.86 3.51
N ASP A 80 -9.80 1.42 2.33
CA ASP A 80 -10.84 2.07 1.52
C ASP A 80 -12.21 1.37 1.62
N HIS A 81 -12.41 0.55 2.66
CA HIS A 81 -13.74 0.07 2.98
C HIS A 81 -14.67 1.26 3.24
N THR A 82 -15.86 1.24 2.62
CA THR A 82 -16.88 2.28 2.83
C THR A 82 -17.26 2.36 4.30
N MET A 83 -17.74 3.53 4.73
CA MET A 83 -18.15 3.78 6.10
C MET A 83 -19.24 2.82 6.63
N ASP A 84 -20.02 2.22 5.74
CA ASP A 84 -21.07 1.23 6.04
C ASP A 84 -20.63 -0.23 5.81
N CYS A 85 -19.37 -0.47 5.42
CA CYS A 85 -18.85 -1.81 5.24
C CYS A 85 -18.64 -2.50 6.60
N PHE A 86 -19.25 -3.68 6.76
CA PHE A 86 -19.17 -4.48 7.99
C PHE A 86 -17.75 -4.89 8.40
N ARG A 87 -16.79 -4.92 7.46
CA ARG A 87 -15.37 -5.25 7.72
C ARG A 87 -14.55 -4.06 8.19
N ARG A 88 -15.03 -2.82 7.99
CA ARG A 88 -14.20 -1.61 8.19
C ARG A 88 -13.66 -1.51 9.61
N GLN A 89 -14.53 -1.71 10.61
CA GLN A 89 -14.18 -1.55 12.01
C GLN A 89 -13.27 -2.70 12.49
N GLU A 90 -13.59 -3.93 12.13
CA GLU A 90 -12.76 -5.12 12.41
C GLU A 90 -11.32 -4.91 11.92
N ILE A 91 -11.15 -4.43 10.68
CA ILE A 91 -9.84 -4.20 10.09
C ILE A 91 -9.06 -3.08 10.82
N ILE A 92 -9.74 -2.02 11.27
CA ILE A 92 -9.08 -0.94 12.03
C ILE A 92 -8.53 -1.48 13.36
N GLU A 93 -9.33 -2.28 14.07
CA GLU A 93 -8.93 -2.87 15.34
C GLU A 93 -7.75 -3.84 15.17
N ASP A 94 -7.75 -4.65 14.11
CA ASP A 94 -6.65 -5.56 13.79
C ASP A 94 -5.32 -4.80 13.57
N TYR A 95 -5.37 -3.64 12.92
CA TYR A 95 -4.18 -2.80 12.69
C TYR A 95 -3.67 -2.17 13.98
N GLU A 96 -4.56 -1.57 14.79
CA GLU A 96 -4.17 -0.94 16.05
C GLU A 96 -3.47 -1.94 16.97
N LEU A 97 -3.91 -3.19 16.99
CA LEU A 97 -3.25 -4.27 17.74
C LEU A 97 -1.88 -4.65 17.16
N SER A 98 -1.77 -4.69 15.83
CA SER A 98 -0.55 -5.13 15.13
C SER A 98 0.58 -4.09 15.17
N PHE A 99 0.26 -2.80 15.09
CA PHE A 99 1.23 -1.70 15.04
C PHE A 99 1.49 -1.01 16.39
N SER A 100 0.77 -1.39 17.45
CA SER A 100 1.04 -0.93 18.83
C SER A 100 1.99 -1.86 19.60
N SER A 101 2.41 -2.97 18.99
CA SER A 101 3.37 -3.89 19.59
C SER A 101 4.79 -3.29 19.52
N PRO A 102 5.56 -3.29 20.63
CA PRO A 102 6.94 -2.78 20.64
C PRO A 102 7.91 -3.57 19.75
N ASP A 103 7.48 -4.71 19.21
CA ASP A 103 8.25 -5.60 18.32
C ASP A 103 7.83 -5.50 16.83
N ALA A 104 6.93 -4.57 16.48
CA ALA A 104 6.48 -4.32 15.10
C ALA A 104 7.43 -3.42 14.30
#